data_AF-A0AA91TW87-F1
#
_entry.id   AF-A0AA91TW87-F1
#
_cell.length_a   1.000
_cell.length_b   1.000
_cell.length_c   1.000
_cell.angle_alpha   90.00
_cell.angle_beta   90.00
_cell.angle_gamma   90.00
#
_symmetry.space_group_name_H-M   'P 1'
#
loop_
_entity.id
_entity.type
_entity.pdbx_description
1 polymer ?
#
loop_
_entity_poly.entity_id
_entity_poly.type
_entity_poly.pdbx_seq_one_letter_code
_entity_poly.pdbx_strand_id
1 'polypeptide(L)'
;MFSESELSWMREVLKDDGVLRISPSYFYKLKTDYERNSKREQTRKELDLIRNRNKKYSPEDLLKLKNYNIRRQLNMEDIAGIYVIHNVDLDKYYIGQAKSIFDRVYQHFKANSGNVEVFEDFKLGDYFEISIIPLGQVNFGDLNELEDNAIRAYNSMYPNGYNKVMGNLPTKVFFLKEEYSEVAMLILDRMDTELLDSLTNVKTRKRFLFKLYKEYNLPSNGNFHSNFIKLLTEYNKQKKGNKI
;
A
#
# COMPACT_ATOMS: atom_id res chain seq x y z
N MET A 1 24.77 -18.44 9.04
CA MET A 1 25.87 -17.92 9.88
C MET A 1 26.32 -16.58 9.30
N PHE A 2 26.43 -15.53 10.12
CA PHE A 2 26.88 -14.20 9.68
C PHE A 2 28.41 -14.17 9.56
N SER A 3 28.94 -13.36 8.65
CA SER A 3 30.36 -13.04 8.55
C SER A 3 30.79 -12.00 9.59
N GLU A 4 32.08 -11.93 9.92
CA GLU A 4 32.56 -10.93 10.89
C GLU A 4 32.39 -9.48 10.42
N SER A 5 32.44 -9.21 9.12
CA SER A 5 32.15 -7.88 8.58
C SER A 5 30.68 -7.49 8.78
N GLU A 6 29.75 -8.42 8.52
CA GLU A 6 28.32 -8.23 8.80
C GLU A 6 28.07 -8.01 10.30
N LEU A 7 28.69 -8.82 11.16
CA LEU A 7 28.55 -8.70 12.61
C LEU A 7 29.13 -7.38 13.14
N SER A 8 30.29 -6.96 12.63
CA SER A 8 30.87 -5.67 13.00
C SER A 8 29.98 -4.52 12.59
N TRP A 9 29.42 -4.54 11.37
CA TRP A 9 28.48 -3.54 10.89
C TRP A 9 27.18 -3.52 11.73
N MET A 10 26.58 -4.67 11.99
CA MET A 10 25.39 -4.78 12.85
C MET A 10 25.63 -4.19 14.24
N ARG A 11 26.81 -4.44 14.82
CA ARG A 11 27.19 -3.87 16.12
C ARG A 11 27.30 -2.35 16.04
N GLU A 12 27.92 -1.79 15.00
CA GLU A 12 27.98 -0.32 14.84
C GLU A 12 26.60 0.30 14.69
N VAL A 13 25.75 -0.28 13.84
CA VAL A 13 24.38 0.22 13.61
C VAL A 13 23.56 0.21 14.90
N LEU A 14 23.64 -0.87 15.69
CA LEU A 14 22.79 -1.06 16.88
C LEU A 14 23.30 -0.33 18.14
N LYS A 15 24.52 0.25 18.13
CA LYS A 15 25.14 0.92 19.28
C LYS A 15 24.45 2.22 19.72
N ASP A 16 23.73 2.89 18.81
CA ASP A 16 23.18 4.23 19.06
C ASP A 16 21.74 4.17 19.62
N ASP A 17 21.52 4.75 20.80
CA ASP A 17 20.20 4.93 21.44
C ASP A 17 19.75 6.42 21.52
N GLY A 18 20.44 7.31 20.80
CA GLY A 18 20.31 8.76 20.86
C GLY A 18 18.90 9.32 20.57
N VAL A 19 18.21 9.67 21.66
CA VAL A 19 17.36 10.86 21.92
C VAL A 19 16.27 11.29 20.89
N LEU A 20 15.02 11.31 21.41
CA LEU A 20 13.79 12.04 21.00
C LEU A 20 12.90 11.53 19.84
N ARG A 21 11.91 10.73 20.26
CA ARG A 21 10.43 10.99 20.22
C ARG A 21 9.69 11.24 18.89
N ILE A 22 10.26 10.99 17.73
CA ILE A 22 9.48 10.92 16.48
C ILE A 22 9.28 9.45 16.08
N SER A 23 8.05 9.07 15.71
CA SER A 23 7.75 7.68 15.37
C SER A 23 8.57 7.24 14.14
N PRO A 24 9.15 6.04 14.13
CA PRO A 24 9.80 5.46 12.95
C PRO A 24 8.96 5.50 11.68
N SER A 25 7.65 5.29 11.85
CA SER A 25 6.68 5.39 10.78
C SER A 25 6.58 6.78 10.16
N TYR A 26 6.96 7.83 10.88
CA TYR A 26 6.88 9.20 10.39
C TYR A 26 8.02 9.53 9.42
N PHE A 27 9.27 9.16 9.72
CA PHE A 27 10.40 9.43 8.82
C PHE A 27 10.33 8.64 7.53
N TYR A 28 10.05 7.33 7.60
CA TYR A 28 9.86 6.54 6.39
C TYR A 28 8.65 7.02 5.59
N LYS A 29 7.53 7.36 6.27
CA LYS A 29 6.39 7.98 5.59
C LYS A 29 6.82 9.26 4.87
N LEU A 30 7.62 10.12 5.49
CA LEU A 30 8.13 11.33 4.84
C LEU A 30 9.01 11.03 3.63
N LYS A 31 9.94 10.05 3.73
CA LYS A 31 10.80 9.64 2.61
C LYS A 31 9.98 9.05 1.47
N THR A 32 9.09 8.11 1.77
CA THR A 32 8.18 7.49 0.79
C THR A 32 7.23 8.52 0.18
N ASP A 33 6.65 9.42 0.98
CA ASP A 33 5.81 10.51 0.50
C ASP A 33 6.61 11.41 -0.45
N TYR A 34 7.85 11.76 -0.10
CA TYR A 34 8.74 12.55 -0.94
C TYR A 34 9.08 11.84 -2.26
N GLU A 35 9.49 10.57 -2.21
CA GLU A 35 9.80 9.77 -3.40
C GLU A 35 8.59 9.63 -4.31
N ARG A 36 7.41 9.28 -3.78
CA ARG A 36 6.18 9.15 -4.56
C ARG A 36 5.73 10.49 -5.13
N ASN A 37 5.81 11.57 -4.34
CA ASN A 37 5.46 12.91 -4.81
C ASN A 37 6.42 13.41 -5.90
N SER A 38 7.72 13.10 -5.81
CA SER A 38 8.70 13.48 -6.84
C SER A 38 8.49 12.73 -8.16
N LYS A 39 7.92 11.52 -8.13
CA LYS A 39 7.59 10.72 -9.31
C LYS A 39 6.17 10.93 -9.86
N ARG A 40 5.34 11.74 -9.19
CA ARG A 40 3.89 11.84 -9.49
C ARG A 40 3.58 12.19 -10.95
N GLU A 41 4.36 13.08 -11.57
CA GLU A 41 4.14 13.51 -12.96
C GLU A 41 4.46 12.39 -13.96
N GLN A 42 5.50 11.61 -13.67
CA GLN A 42 5.83 10.43 -14.45
C GLN A 42 4.73 9.38 -14.31
N THR A 43 4.32 9.09 -13.08
CA THR A 43 3.21 8.17 -12.81
C THR A 43 1.93 8.61 -13.50
N ARG A 44 1.60 9.92 -13.49
CA ARG A 44 0.43 10.47 -14.17
C ARG A 44 0.46 10.16 -15.66
N LYS A 45 1.61 10.38 -16.32
CA LYS A 45 1.79 10.08 -17.75
C LYS A 45 1.61 8.59 -18.05
N GLU A 46 2.21 7.72 -17.24
CA GLU A 46 2.11 6.27 -17.41
C GLU A 46 0.65 5.79 -17.27
N LEU A 47 -0.06 6.25 -16.24
CA LEU A 47 -1.46 5.91 -16.01
C LEU A 47 -2.37 6.49 -17.10
N ASP A 48 -2.13 7.72 -17.55
CA ASP A 48 -2.92 8.33 -18.64
C ASP A 48 -2.72 7.61 -19.98
N LEU A 49 -1.52 7.09 -20.28
CA LEU A 49 -1.30 6.27 -21.47
C LEU A 49 -2.18 5.01 -21.47
N ILE A 50 -2.34 4.38 -20.32
CA ILE A 50 -3.20 3.20 -20.18
C ILE A 50 -4.68 3.61 -20.24
N ARG A 51 -5.06 4.64 -19.48
CA ARG A 51 -6.41 5.18 -19.44
C ARG A 51 -6.92 5.62 -20.81
N ASN A 52 -6.06 6.23 -21.63
CA ASN A 52 -6.44 6.71 -22.97
C ASN A 52 -6.58 5.57 -23.99
N ARG A 53 -5.95 4.41 -23.76
CA ARG A 53 -6.12 3.21 -24.58
C ARG A 53 -7.34 2.39 -24.16
N ASN A 54 -7.65 2.41 -22.86
CA ASN A 54 -8.74 1.64 -22.28
C ASN A 54 -10.09 2.32 -22.56
N LYS A 55 -11.15 1.50 -22.59
CA LYS A 55 -12.52 1.99 -22.68
C LYS A 55 -12.85 2.85 -21.46
N LYS A 56 -13.39 4.04 -21.71
CA LYS A 56 -14.04 4.87 -20.68
C LYS A 56 -15.51 4.49 -20.54
N TYR A 57 -16.03 4.65 -19.33
CA TYR A 57 -17.40 4.34 -18.97
C TYR A 57 -18.09 5.60 -18.44
N SER A 58 -19.37 5.74 -18.76
CA SER A 58 -20.27 6.68 -18.09
C SER A 58 -20.88 6.06 -16.82
N PRO A 59 -21.43 6.85 -15.89
CA PRO A 59 -22.26 6.33 -14.80
C PRO A 59 -23.39 5.40 -15.28
N GLU A 60 -23.99 5.69 -16.43
CA GLU A 60 -25.06 4.90 -17.05
C GLU A 60 -24.55 3.54 -17.55
N ASP A 61 -23.33 3.48 -18.08
CA ASP A 61 -22.69 2.21 -18.45
C ASP A 61 -22.49 1.34 -17.21
N LEU A 62 -22.05 1.93 -16.09
CA LEU A 62 -21.83 1.21 -14.83
C LEU A 62 -23.13 0.62 -14.26
N LEU A 63 -24.27 1.31 -14.43
CA LEU A 63 -25.58 0.78 -14.01
C LEU A 63 -25.91 -0.53 -14.74
N LYS A 64 -25.61 -0.61 -16.05
CA LYS A 64 -25.78 -1.84 -16.84
C LYS A 64 -24.77 -2.91 -16.40
N LEU A 65 -23.50 -2.51 -16.26
CA LEU A 65 -22.39 -3.40 -15.93
C LEU A 65 -22.41 -3.92 -14.50
N LYS A 66 -23.23 -3.36 -13.59
CA LYS A 66 -23.51 -3.96 -12.28
C LYS A 66 -24.16 -5.34 -12.39
N ASN A 67 -24.89 -5.63 -13.47
CA ASN A 67 -25.52 -6.94 -13.64
C ASN A 67 -24.48 -7.96 -14.10
N TYR A 68 -24.22 -8.97 -13.24
CA TYR A 68 -23.28 -10.05 -13.52
C TYR A 68 -23.55 -10.79 -14.84
N ASN A 69 -24.82 -11.03 -15.18
CA ASN A 69 -25.16 -11.74 -16.43
C ASN A 69 -24.79 -10.92 -17.67
N ILE A 70 -24.95 -9.60 -17.59
CA ILE A 70 -24.55 -8.68 -18.67
C ILE A 70 -23.02 -8.69 -18.80
N ARG A 71 -22.28 -8.64 -17.69
CA ARG A 71 -20.81 -8.75 -17.72
C ARG A 71 -20.35 -10.05 -18.36
N ARG A 72 -20.96 -11.17 -17.98
CA ARG A 72 -20.64 -12.49 -18.54
C ARG A 72 -20.93 -12.57 -20.04
N GLN A 73 -22.04 -12.02 -20.52
CA GLN A 73 -22.35 -11.95 -21.95
C GLN A 73 -21.34 -11.12 -22.74
N LEU A 74 -20.79 -10.07 -22.12
CA LEU A 74 -19.76 -9.22 -22.68
C LEU A 74 -18.33 -9.76 -22.48
N ASN A 75 -18.17 -10.99 -21.95
CA ASN A 75 -16.89 -11.59 -21.57
C ASN A 75 -16.04 -10.67 -20.67
N MET A 76 -16.70 -9.97 -19.75
CA MET A 76 -16.06 -9.09 -18.77
C MET A 76 -15.90 -9.85 -17.44
N GLU A 77 -14.68 -10.24 -17.13
CA GLU A 77 -14.32 -10.86 -15.86
C GLU A 77 -14.18 -9.82 -14.73
N ASP A 78 -14.13 -10.29 -13.48
CA ASP A 78 -13.80 -9.43 -12.35
C ASP A 78 -12.34 -8.98 -12.45
N ILE A 79 -12.14 -7.67 -12.50
CA ILE A 79 -10.82 -7.07 -12.66
C ILE A 79 -10.37 -6.51 -11.30
N ALA A 80 -9.20 -6.95 -10.85
CA ALA A 80 -8.48 -6.32 -9.75
C ALA A 80 -7.63 -5.15 -10.28
N GLY A 81 -7.79 -3.97 -9.68
CA GLY A 81 -7.09 -2.76 -10.11
C GLY A 81 -7.65 -1.51 -9.43
N ILE A 82 -7.39 -0.36 -10.05
CA ILE A 82 -7.97 0.93 -9.66
C ILE A 82 -9.01 1.39 -10.67
N TYR A 83 -9.94 2.21 -10.19
CA TYR A 83 -10.83 3.02 -11.01
C TYR A 83 -10.56 4.51 -10.74
N VAL A 84 -10.61 5.28 -11.82
CA VAL A 84 -10.47 6.73 -11.83
C VAL A 84 -11.82 7.30 -12.23
N ILE A 85 -12.48 8.01 -11.32
CA ILE A 85 -13.68 8.80 -11.61
C ILE A 85 -13.21 10.24 -11.83
N HIS A 86 -13.46 10.77 -13.03
CA HIS A 86 -13.09 12.13 -13.42
C HIS A 86 -14.38 12.93 -13.62
N ASN A 87 -14.64 13.90 -12.75
CA ASN A 87 -15.63 14.95 -13.02
C ASN A 87 -14.98 15.91 -14.03
N VAL A 88 -15.48 15.88 -15.26
CA VAL A 88 -14.92 16.65 -16.38
C VAL A 88 -15.23 18.14 -16.24
N ASP A 89 -16.39 18.48 -15.69
CA ASP A 89 -16.83 19.87 -15.57
C ASP A 89 -16.02 20.63 -14.50
N LEU A 90 -15.59 19.93 -13.45
CA LEU A 90 -14.77 20.49 -12.38
C LEU A 90 -13.27 20.17 -12.49
N ASP A 91 -12.86 19.33 -13.45
CA ASP A 91 -11.52 18.72 -13.56
C ASP A 91 -11.04 18.12 -12.22
N LYS A 92 -11.94 17.39 -11.55
CA LYS A 92 -11.69 16.75 -10.25
C LYS A 92 -11.68 15.23 -10.37
N TYR A 93 -10.83 14.60 -9.57
CA TYR A 93 -10.61 13.16 -9.63
C TYR A 93 -10.99 12.49 -8.29
N TYR A 94 -11.52 11.28 -8.39
CA TYR A 94 -11.59 10.31 -7.31
C TYR A 94 -10.91 9.02 -7.77
N ILE A 95 -10.03 8.50 -6.93
CA ILE A 95 -9.32 7.24 -7.16
C ILE A 95 -9.80 6.23 -6.13
N GLY A 96 -10.13 5.02 -6.56
CA GLY A 96 -10.35 3.91 -5.64
C GLY A 96 -9.84 2.60 -6.19
N GLN A 97 -9.57 1.65 -5.31
CA GLN A 97 -9.20 0.28 -5.65
C GLN A 97 -10.34 -0.72 -5.40
N ALA A 98 -10.31 -1.85 -6.11
CA ALA A 98 -11.12 -3.03 -5.78
C ALA A 98 -10.56 -4.31 -6.42
N LYS A 99 -10.95 -5.46 -5.85
CA LYS A 99 -10.80 -6.78 -6.50
C LYS A 99 -11.92 -7.07 -7.51
N SER A 100 -13.08 -6.43 -7.35
CA SER A 100 -14.17 -6.37 -8.34
C SER A 100 -14.59 -4.91 -8.50
N ILE A 101 -14.11 -4.28 -9.58
CA ILE A 101 -14.20 -2.82 -9.77
C ILE A 101 -15.62 -2.35 -10.06
N PHE A 102 -16.36 -3.04 -10.94
CA PHE A 102 -17.66 -2.57 -11.42
C PHE A 102 -18.68 -2.35 -10.30
N ASP A 103 -18.76 -3.30 -9.36
CA ASP A 103 -19.70 -3.19 -8.24
C ASP A 103 -19.29 -2.09 -7.27
N ARG A 104 -17.97 -1.84 -7.14
CA ARG A 104 -17.44 -0.80 -6.25
C ARG A 104 -17.62 0.60 -6.81
N VAL A 105 -17.30 0.80 -8.08
CA VAL A 105 -17.40 2.13 -8.72
C VAL A 105 -18.86 2.57 -8.86
N TYR A 106 -19.78 1.63 -9.14
CA TYR A 106 -21.22 1.92 -9.19
C TYR A 106 -21.76 2.50 -7.87
N GLN A 107 -21.20 2.11 -6.71
CA GLN A 107 -21.64 2.62 -5.40
C GLN A 107 -21.46 4.13 -5.26
N HIS A 108 -20.52 4.75 -5.98
CA HIS A 108 -20.30 6.20 -5.94
C HIS A 108 -21.43 7.00 -6.59
N PHE A 109 -22.24 6.37 -7.44
CA PHE A 109 -23.35 7.00 -8.14
C PHE A 109 -24.71 6.59 -7.54
N LYS A 110 -24.71 6.08 -6.30
CA LYS A 110 -25.92 5.69 -5.56
C LYS A 110 -26.07 6.53 -4.29
N ALA A 111 -27.31 6.94 -4.01
CA ALA A 111 -27.64 7.65 -2.78
C ALA A 111 -27.16 6.90 -1.53
N ASN A 112 -26.55 7.66 -0.62
CA ASN A 112 -26.03 7.19 0.68
C ASN A 112 -24.98 6.08 0.54
N SER A 113 -24.20 6.07 -0.54
CA SER A 113 -23.13 5.10 -0.76
C SER A 113 -21.92 5.77 -1.44
N GLY A 114 -20.75 5.14 -1.34
CA GLY A 114 -19.52 5.66 -1.92
C GLY A 114 -19.10 7.02 -1.36
N ASN A 115 -18.70 7.93 -2.25
CA ASN A 115 -18.25 9.28 -1.92
C ASN A 115 -19.42 10.25 -2.10
N VAL A 116 -19.77 10.97 -1.03
CA VAL A 116 -20.93 11.87 -0.99
C VAL A 116 -20.79 13.02 -1.99
N GLU A 117 -19.60 13.64 -2.09
CA GLU A 117 -19.36 14.78 -2.98
C GLU A 117 -19.44 14.37 -4.46
N VAL A 118 -18.91 13.19 -4.82
CA VAL A 118 -19.09 12.63 -6.17
C VAL A 118 -20.57 12.44 -6.51
N PHE A 119 -21.35 11.93 -5.56
CA PHE A 119 -22.77 11.70 -5.76
C PHE A 119 -23.59 13.00 -5.84
N GLU A 120 -23.21 14.01 -5.07
CA GLU A 120 -23.83 15.35 -5.09
C GLU A 120 -23.59 16.03 -6.44
N ASP A 121 -22.35 16.07 -6.91
CA ASP A 121 -22.00 16.64 -8.23
C ASP A 121 -22.69 15.87 -9.36
N PHE A 122 -22.73 14.53 -9.29
CA PHE A 122 -23.49 13.72 -10.25
C PHE A 122 -24.99 14.06 -10.27
N LYS A 123 -25.60 14.32 -9.11
CA LYS A 123 -27.00 14.75 -9.04
C LYS A 123 -27.23 16.15 -9.63
N LEU A 124 -26.24 17.02 -9.58
CA LEU A 124 -26.31 18.35 -10.17
C LEU A 124 -26.21 18.32 -11.69
N GLY A 125 -25.86 17.16 -12.27
CA GLY A 125 -25.81 16.94 -13.70
C GLY A 125 -24.40 17.03 -14.28
N ASP A 126 -23.37 17.08 -13.42
CA ASP A 126 -21.98 17.12 -13.87
C ASP A 126 -21.62 15.87 -14.69
N TYR A 127 -20.77 16.06 -15.69
CA TYR A 127 -20.32 15.00 -16.57
C TYR A 127 -19.14 14.22 -15.98
N PHE A 128 -19.30 12.89 -15.89
CA PHE A 128 -18.29 11.99 -15.35
C PHE A 128 -17.75 11.00 -16.38
N GLU A 129 -16.43 10.87 -16.42
CA GLU A 129 -15.73 9.79 -17.11
C GLU A 129 -15.11 8.82 -16.11
N ILE A 130 -15.39 7.54 -16.25
CA ILE A 130 -14.81 6.47 -15.43
C ILE A 130 -13.81 5.67 -16.25
N SER A 131 -12.61 5.50 -15.73
CA SER A 131 -11.54 4.71 -16.34
C SER A 131 -11.11 3.59 -15.41
N ILE A 132 -10.75 2.43 -15.96
CA ILE A 132 -10.30 1.27 -15.21
C ILE A 132 -8.86 0.94 -15.60
N ILE A 133 -8.01 0.76 -14.59
CA ILE A 133 -6.60 0.39 -14.75
C ILE A 133 -6.38 -0.93 -13.98
N PRO A 134 -6.34 -2.08 -14.66
CA PRO A 134 -6.01 -3.36 -14.05
C PRO A 134 -4.61 -3.36 -13.45
N LEU A 135 -4.44 -4.00 -12.28
CA LEU A 135 -3.13 -4.12 -11.63
C LEU A 135 -2.10 -4.81 -12.54
N GLY A 136 -2.51 -5.82 -13.32
CA GLY A 136 -1.63 -6.53 -14.25
C GLY A 136 -1.15 -5.73 -15.47
N GLN A 137 -1.64 -4.50 -15.68
CA GLN A 137 -1.20 -3.61 -16.77
C GLN A 137 -0.15 -2.58 -16.33
N VAL A 138 0.21 -2.57 -15.05
CA VAL A 138 1.13 -1.61 -14.44
C VAL A 138 2.17 -2.32 -13.60
N ASN A 139 3.29 -1.63 -13.34
CA ASN A 139 4.39 -2.18 -12.53
C ASN A 139 4.32 -1.68 -11.08
N PHE A 140 3.29 -2.11 -10.36
CA PHE A 140 3.15 -1.86 -8.91
C PHE A 140 3.03 -3.20 -8.16
N GLY A 141 3.54 -3.24 -6.92
CA GLY A 141 3.59 -4.46 -6.13
C GLY A 141 2.22 -4.93 -5.63
N ASP A 142 1.32 -4.00 -5.34
CA ASP A 142 -0.06 -4.30 -4.94
C ASP A 142 -1.05 -3.16 -5.26
N LEU A 143 -2.34 -3.41 -5.00
CA LEU A 143 -3.41 -2.44 -5.23
C LEU A 143 -3.30 -1.18 -4.35
N ASN A 144 -2.73 -1.31 -3.16
CA ASN A 144 -2.58 -0.20 -2.22
C ASN A 144 -1.49 0.76 -2.70
N GLU A 145 -0.36 0.23 -3.17
CA GLU A 145 0.72 0.99 -3.76
C GLU A 145 0.25 1.70 -5.04
N LEU A 146 -0.48 1.01 -5.90
CA LEU A 146 -1.09 1.59 -7.10
C LEU A 146 -2.08 2.72 -6.75
N GLU A 147 -2.97 2.52 -5.78
CA GLU A 147 -3.95 3.52 -5.34
C GLU A 147 -3.28 4.77 -4.79
N ASP A 148 -2.31 4.65 -3.87
CA ASP A 148 -1.63 5.81 -3.27
C ASP A 148 -0.85 6.61 -4.31
N ASN A 149 -0.11 5.93 -5.20
CA ASN A 149 0.60 6.61 -6.28
C ASN A 149 -0.35 7.30 -7.26
N ALA A 150 -1.50 6.68 -7.58
CA ALA A 150 -2.51 7.29 -8.43
C ALA A 150 -3.17 8.51 -7.75
N ILE A 151 -3.53 8.45 -6.47
CA ILE A 151 -4.09 9.59 -5.73
C ILE A 151 -3.17 10.81 -5.82
N ARG A 152 -1.85 10.61 -5.67
CA ARG A 152 -0.84 11.67 -5.78
C ARG A 152 -0.70 12.18 -7.21
N ALA A 153 -0.63 11.26 -8.18
CA ALA A 153 -0.50 11.57 -9.60
C ALA A 153 -1.68 12.38 -10.15
N TYR A 154 -2.90 12.07 -9.67
CA TYR A 154 -4.12 12.78 -10.06
C TYR A 154 -4.45 13.98 -9.17
N ASN A 155 -3.62 14.29 -8.16
CA ASN A 155 -3.91 15.33 -7.16
C ASN A 155 -5.35 15.23 -6.60
N SER A 156 -5.81 14.00 -6.38
CA SER A 156 -7.23 13.72 -6.15
C SER A 156 -7.68 13.94 -4.70
N MET A 157 -6.78 14.39 -3.83
CA MET A 157 -7.08 14.67 -2.43
C MET A 157 -7.92 15.94 -2.28
N TYR A 158 -8.88 15.93 -1.36
CA TYR A 158 -9.60 17.12 -0.94
C TYR A 158 -8.62 18.20 -0.46
N PRO A 159 -8.77 19.48 -0.87
CA PRO A 159 -9.89 20.05 -1.63
C PRO A 159 -9.76 20.00 -3.17
N ASN A 160 -8.64 19.53 -3.71
CA ASN A 160 -8.36 19.54 -5.14
C ASN A 160 -9.04 18.39 -5.91
N GLY A 161 -9.43 17.32 -5.21
CA GLY A 161 -10.28 16.25 -5.73
C GLY A 161 -11.21 15.73 -4.64
N TYR A 162 -11.69 14.50 -4.80
CA TYR A 162 -12.71 13.90 -3.93
C TYR A 162 -12.17 12.93 -2.87
N ASN A 163 -10.92 12.48 -2.97
CA ASN A 163 -10.34 11.55 -1.99
C ASN A 163 -10.12 12.27 -0.64
N LYS A 164 -10.63 11.69 0.45
CA LYS A 164 -10.41 12.22 1.81
C LYS A 164 -9.19 11.61 2.50
N VAL A 165 -8.68 10.50 1.97
CA VAL A 165 -7.53 9.76 2.49
C VAL A 165 -6.67 9.25 1.34
N MET A 166 -5.36 9.11 1.56
CA MET A 166 -4.39 8.62 0.56
C MET A 166 -4.44 7.09 0.38
N GLY A 167 -5.63 6.50 0.37
CA GLY A 167 -5.81 5.05 0.29
C GLY A 167 -5.34 4.29 1.54
N ASN A 168 -5.30 2.96 1.42
CA ASN A 168 -4.81 2.08 2.49
C ASN A 168 -3.29 2.00 2.45
N LEU A 169 -2.57 2.81 3.25
CA LEU A 169 -1.10 2.76 3.28
C LEU A 169 -0.57 1.34 3.57
N PRO A 170 0.10 0.67 2.61
CA PRO A 170 0.65 -0.66 2.80
C PRO A 170 2.11 -0.54 3.22
N THR A 171 2.38 0.04 4.39
CA THR A 171 3.73 -0.08 4.95
C THR A 171 3.67 0.19 6.44
N LYS A 172 3.43 -0.86 7.22
CA LYS A 172 3.75 -0.82 8.64
C LYS A 172 5.26 -0.74 8.74
N VAL A 173 5.77 0.48 8.83
CA VAL A 173 7.19 0.74 9.04
C VAL A 173 7.52 0.36 10.46
N PHE A 174 8.44 -0.58 10.63
CA PHE A 174 8.85 -1.02 11.95
C PHE A 174 10.00 -0.16 12.49
N PHE A 175 10.98 0.23 11.68
CA PHE A 175 12.26 0.77 12.18
C PHE A 175 12.48 2.27 11.94
N LEU A 176 13.29 2.88 12.82
CA LEU A 176 13.59 4.34 12.85
C LEU A 176 14.59 4.75 11.79
N LYS A 177 15.52 3.85 11.48
CA LYS A 177 16.68 4.04 10.61
C LYS A 177 16.60 3.02 9.48
N GLU A 178 17.01 3.40 8.28
CA GLU A 178 17.04 2.51 7.11
C GLU A 178 17.96 1.32 7.40
N GLU A 179 19.09 1.60 8.04
CA GLU A 179 20.09 0.67 8.51
C GLU A 179 19.51 -0.36 9.50
N TYR A 180 18.50 0.01 10.30
CA TYR A 180 17.79 -0.96 11.16
C TYR A 180 16.90 -1.88 10.34
N SER A 181 16.29 -1.38 9.27
CA SER A 181 15.54 -2.24 8.34
C SER A 181 16.48 -3.21 7.63
N GLU A 182 17.64 -2.74 7.19
CA GLU A 182 18.66 -3.57 6.55
C GLU A 182 19.18 -4.66 7.51
N VAL A 183 19.51 -4.30 8.76
CA VAL A 183 19.91 -5.28 9.78
C VAL A 183 18.79 -6.30 10.02
N ALA A 184 17.53 -5.87 10.10
CA ALA A 184 16.40 -6.77 10.31
C ALA A 184 16.15 -7.71 9.13
N MET A 185 16.26 -7.21 7.90
CA MET A 185 16.13 -8.02 6.68
C MET A 185 17.28 -9.00 6.54
N LEU A 186 18.50 -8.60 6.86
CA LEU A 186 19.66 -9.48 6.90
C LEU A 186 19.46 -10.61 7.92
N ILE A 187 18.91 -10.31 9.11
CA ILE A 187 18.59 -11.36 10.09
C ILE A 187 17.51 -12.30 9.53
N LEU A 188 16.43 -11.77 8.94
CA LEU A 188 15.36 -12.59 8.37
C LEU A 188 15.85 -13.52 7.26
N ASP A 189 16.70 -13.01 6.36
CA ASP A 189 17.29 -13.78 5.25
C ASP A 189 18.12 -14.97 5.74
N ARG A 190 18.75 -14.84 6.91
CA ARG A 190 19.54 -15.91 7.53
C ARG A 190 18.74 -16.83 8.45
N MET A 191 17.45 -16.56 8.66
CA MET A 191 16.57 -17.45 9.41
C MET A 191 15.98 -18.50 8.48
N ASP A 192 16.08 -19.77 8.88
CA ASP A 192 15.35 -20.82 8.18
C ASP A 192 13.82 -20.73 8.43
N THR A 193 13.08 -21.33 7.52
CA THR A 193 11.61 -21.29 7.52
C THR A 193 11.01 -21.98 8.75
N GLU A 194 11.62 -23.05 9.25
CA GLU A 194 11.13 -23.82 10.40
C GLU A 194 11.26 -23.01 11.70
N LEU A 195 12.38 -22.33 11.87
CA LEU A 195 12.64 -21.40 12.96
C LEU A 195 11.62 -20.28 12.93
N LEU A 196 11.39 -19.63 11.78
CA LEU A 196 10.37 -18.58 11.62
C LEU A 196 8.97 -19.07 12.01
N ASP A 197 8.61 -20.29 11.61
CA ASP A 197 7.32 -20.92 11.93
C ASP A 197 7.18 -21.22 13.43
N SER A 198 8.27 -21.52 14.13
CA SER A 198 8.28 -21.72 15.58
C SER A 198 8.02 -20.41 16.38
N LEU A 199 8.25 -19.24 15.77
CA LEU A 199 8.08 -17.92 16.40
C LEU A 199 6.62 -17.45 16.40
N THR A 200 5.74 -18.25 16.99
CA THR A 200 4.29 -18.05 16.93
C THR A 200 3.76 -16.86 17.75
N ASN A 201 4.45 -16.48 18.83
CA ASN A 201 3.97 -15.46 19.76
C ASN A 201 5.09 -14.53 20.26
N VAL A 202 4.71 -13.46 20.96
CA VAL A 202 5.66 -12.44 21.46
C VAL A 202 6.72 -13.06 22.39
N LYS A 203 6.35 -14.05 23.21
CA LYS A 203 7.27 -14.70 24.15
C LYS A 203 8.34 -15.50 23.41
N THR A 204 7.99 -16.27 22.39
CA THR A 204 8.96 -17.04 21.59
C THR A 204 9.88 -16.12 20.80
N ARG A 205 9.34 -15.03 20.22
CA ARG A 205 10.14 -13.98 19.53
C ARG A 205 11.15 -13.30 20.45
N LYS A 206 10.73 -12.87 21.65
CA LYS A 206 11.64 -12.27 22.64
C LYS A 206 12.79 -13.21 23.03
N ARG A 207 12.49 -14.49 23.25
CA ARG A 207 13.51 -15.50 23.57
C ARG A 207 14.49 -15.70 22.42
N PHE A 208 14.00 -15.76 21.18
CA PHE A 208 14.84 -15.84 19.99
C PHE A 208 15.79 -14.64 19.90
N LEU A 209 15.27 -13.41 20.00
CA LEU A 209 16.11 -12.22 19.93
C LEU A 209 17.14 -12.15 21.06
N PHE A 210 16.75 -12.56 22.27
CA PHE A 210 17.69 -12.63 23.38
C PHE A 210 18.84 -13.61 23.11
N LYS A 211 18.54 -14.79 22.55
CA LYS A 211 19.57 -15.77 22.15
C LYS A 211 20.46 -15.21 21.05
N LEU A 212 19.87 -14.66 19.99
CA LEU A 212 20.58 -14.06 18.86
C LEU A 212 21.57 -12.98 19.33
N TYR A 213 21.11 -12.06 20.17
CA TYR A 213 21.95 -10.97 20.68
C TYR A 213 23.10 -11.49 21.53
N LYS A 214 22.85 -12.50 22.35
CA LYS A 214 23.87 -13.14 23.18
C LYS A 214 24.89 -13.90 22.33
N GLU A 215 24.43 -14.68 21.35
CA GLU A 215 25.26 -15.50 20.47
C GLU A 215 26.22 -14.63 19.64
N TYR A 216 25.72 -13.52 19.11
CA TYR A 216 26.49 -12.64 18.22
C TYR A 216 27.08 -11.40 18.90
N ASN A 217 26.95 -11.28 20.22
CA ASN A 217 27.39 -10.15 21.02
C ASN A 217 26.91 -8.79 20.45
N LEU A 218 25.61 -8.70 20.17
CA LEU A 218 24.98 -7.50 19.61
C LEU A 218 24.60 -6.50 20.73
N PRO A 219 24.75 -5.18 20.52
CA PRO A 219 24.35 -4.17 21.49
C PRO A 219 22.85 -4.21 21.79
N SER A 220 22.47 -3.96 23.05
CA SER A 220 21.07 -3.94 23.46
C SER A 220 20.36 -2.67 22.96
N ASN A 221 19.60 -2.79 21.87
CA ASN A 221 18.81 -1.70 21.32
C ASN A 221 17.30 -1.95 21.50
N GLY A 222 16.68 -1.29 22.49
CA GLY A 222 15.28 -1.53 22.85
C GLY A 222 14.27 -1.14 21.76
N ASN A 223 14.59 -0.13 20.95
CA ASN A 223 13.74 0.31 19.84
C ASN A 223 13.76 -0.73 18.72
N PHE A 224 14.95 -1.11 18.25
CA PHE A 224 15.11 -2.17 17.27
C PHE A 224 14.44 -3.46 17.74
N HIS A 225 14.69 -3.88 18.98
CA HIS A 225 14.12 -5.12 19.53
C HIS A 225 12.58 -5.12 19.48
N SER A 226 11.96 -4.05 19.96
CA SER A 226 10.50 -3.94 20.00
C SER A 226 9.89 -3.93 18.60
N ASN A 227 10.56 -3.29 17.65
CA ASN A 227 10.09 -3.16 16.28
C ASN A 227 10.35 -4.41 15.42
N PHE A 228 11.45 -5.11 15.66
CA PHE A 228 11.72 -6.38 14.99
C PHE A 228 10.74 -7.48 15.41
N ILE A 229 10.27 -7.48 16.67
CA ILE A 229 9.15 -8.35 17.10
C ILE A 229 7.88 -8.06 16.31
N LYS A 230 7.58 -6.78 16.04
CA LYS A 230 6.40 -6.39 15.25
C LYS A 230 6.57 -6.84 13.79
N LEU A 231 7.75 -6.68 13.20
CA LEU A 231 8.07 -7.20 11.85
C LEU A 231 7.82 -8.70 11.77
N LEU A 232 8.39 -9.49 12.69
CA LEU A 232 8.18 -10.95 12.76
C LEU A 232 6.70 -11.32 12.93
N THR A 233 5.94 -10.49 13.63
CA THR A 233 4.49 -10.70 13.81
C THR A 233 3.74 -10.51 12.51
N GLU A 234 4.05 -9.47 11.74
CA GLU A 234 3.39 -9.17 10.47
C GLU A 234 3.84 -10.14 9.37
N TYR A 235 5.11 -10.54 9.35
CA TYR A 235 5.62 -11.62 8.49
C TYR A 235 4.82 -12.92 8.66
N ASN A 236 4.61 -13.35 9.91
CA ASN A 236 3.82 -14.55 10.20
C ASN A 236 2.32 -14.39 9.89
N LYS A 237 1.77 -13.16 9.90
CA LYS A 237 0.39 -12.90 9.47
C LYS A 237 0.25 -12.99 7.96
N GLN A 238 1.16 -12.38 7.21
CA GLN A 238 1.14 -12.42 5.74
C GLN A 238 1.27 -13.85 5.21
N LYS A 239 2.18 -14.66 5.79
CA LYS A 239 2.32 -16.09 5.46
C LYS A 239 1.04 -16.90 5.72
N LYS A 240 0.30 -16.59 6.79
CA LYS A 240 -0.99 -17.24 7.10
C LYS A 240 -2.14 -16.76 6.22
N GLY A 241 -2.12 -15.48 5.81
CA GLY A 241 -3.10 -14.90 4.89
C GLY A 241 -2.92 -15.33 3.43
N ASN A 242 -1.71 -15.74 3.05
CA ASN A 242 -1.39 -16.29 1.72
C ASN A 242 -1.63 -17.81 1.60
N LYS A 243 -2.21 -18.45 2.62
CA LYS A 243 -2.83 -19.78 2.47
C LYS A 243 -4.27 -19.59 2.00
N ILE A 244 -4.46 -19.29 0.71
CA ILE A 244 -5.73 -19.44 -0.02
C ILE A 244 -5.40 -20.16 -1.32
#